data_AF-A0A926ZI91-F1
#
_entry.id   AF-A0A926ZI91-F1
#
_cell.length_a   1.000
_cell.length_b   1.000
_cell.length_c   1.000
_cell.angle_alpha   90.00
_cell.angle_beta   90.00
_cell.angle_gamma   90.00
#
_symmetry.space_group_name_H-M   'P 1'
#
loop_
_entity.id
_entity.type
_entity.pdbx_description
1 polymer ?
#
loop_
_entity_poly.entity_id
_entity_poly.type
_entity_poly.pdbx_seq_one_letter_code
_entity_poly.pdbx_strand_id
1 'polypeptide(L)'
;MTDPLPNDPEFEPLTRPQLLVAMGVTAILLLVVAKLWLQFGAVSLLKVQWTRLALPIGIGIGLGITAASSLVYRLWPAYRKSADVYLALVLKPLLWPDLIWLALLPGLSEELLFRGVMLPALGLNIPALLVSSICFGVLHLSGIQQWPYAIWATAIGLILGYSALGTGNLLVPIVAHIVTNLVSSCLWKLDSGGNSDSLKT
;
A
#
# COMPACT_ATOMS: atom_id res chain seq x y z
N MET A 1 -27.26 -10.33 32.07
CA MET A 1 -25.79 -10.23 32.06
C MET A 1 -25.33 -11.01 30.86
N THR A 2 -25.01 -10.32 29.77
CA THR A 2 -24.38 -10.94 28.60
C THR A 2 -22.90 -11.03 28.93
N ASP A 3 -22.37 -12.24 29.03
CA ASP A 3 -20.93 -12.45 29.13
C ASP A 3 -20.24 -11.72 27.97
N PRO A 4 -19.14 -10.99 28.22
CA PRO A 4 -18.33 -10.48 27.13
C PRO A 4 -17.82 -11.67 26.32
N LEU A 5 -17.96 -11.58 24.99
CA LEU A 5 -17.37 -12.55 24.07
C LEU A 5 -15.89 -12.73 24.43
N PRO A 6 -15.37 -13.98 24.41
CA PRO A 6 -13.96 -14.22 24.70
C PRO A 6 -13.11 -13.33 23.78
N ASN A 7 -12.20 -12.57 24.38
CA ASN A 7 -11.16 -11.85 23.66
C ASN A 7 -10.42 -12.88 22.80
N ASP A 8 -10.64 -12.82 21.49
CA ASP A 8 -9.90 -13.65 20.55
C ASP A 8 -8.40 -13.28 20.68
N PRO A 9 -7.53 -14.19 21.15
CA PRO A 9 -6.14 -13.87 21.49
C PRO A 9 -5.27 -13.56 20.26
N GLU A 10 -5.80 -13.70 19.04
CA GLU A 10 -4.95 -13.83 17.86
C GLU A 10 -4.25 -12.54 17.40
N PHE A 11 -4.66 -11.34 17.82
CA PHE A 11 -3.95 -10.10 17.41
C PHE A 11 -4.00 -9.00 18.48
N GLU A 12 -3.08 -9.04 19.44
CA GLU A 12 -2.71 -7.80 20.13
C GLU A 12 -2.09 -6.83 19.10
N PRO A 13 -2.68 -5.63 18.89
CA PRO A 13 -2.15 -4.68 17.93
C PRO A 13 -0.76 -4.21 18.37
N LEU A 14 0.17 -4.14 17.41
CA LEU A 14 1.53 -3.66 17.65
C LEU A 14 1.50 -2.28 18.30
N THR A 15 2.40 -2.05 19.24
CA THR A 15 2.63 -0.70 19.77
C THR A 15 3.17 0.21 18.68
N ARG A 16 2.97 1.53 18.83
CA ARG A 16 3.46 2.54 17.87
C ARG A 16 4.94 2.36 17.50
N PRO A 17 5.90 2.18 18.45
CA PRO A 17 7.29 1.97 18.09
C PRO A 17 7.52 0.66 17.33
N GLN A 18 6.86 -0.44 17.73
CA GLN A 18 6.97 -1.72 17.03
C GLN A 18 6.48 -1.62 15.60
N LEU A 19 5.37 -0.92 15.35
CA LEU A 19 4.84 -0.74 14.01
C LEU A 19 5.78 0.11 13.12
N LEU A 20 6.29 1.22 13.64
CA LEU A 20 7.26 2.06 12.92
C LEU A 20 8.55 1.30 12.60
N VAL A 21 9.06 0.52 13.56
CA VAL A 21 10.23 -0.35 13.35
C VAL A 21 9.92 -1.42 12.32
N ALA A 22 8.77 -2.09 12.40
CA ALA A 22 8.36 -3.10 11.44
C ALA A 22 8.28 -2.54 10.01
N MET A 23 7.69 -1.35 9.83
CA MET A 23 7.65 -0.68 8.53
C MET A 23 9.05 -0.34 8.01
N GLY A 24 9.93 0.20 8.87
CA GLY A 24 11.31 0.50 8.50
C GLY A 24 12.11 -0.75 8.13
N VAL A 25 12.00 -1.82 8.91
CA VAL A 25 12.65 -3.11 8.64
C VAL A 25 12.15 -3.70 7.33
N THR A 26 10.83 -3.73 7.11
CA THR A 26 10.25 -4.22 5.85
C THR A 26 10.76 -3.41 4.66
N ALA A 27 10.79 -2.08 4.74
CA ALA A 27 11.31 -1.23 3.66
C ALA A 27 12.79 -1.53 3.34
N ILE A 28 13.62 -1.75 4.37
CA ILE A 28 15.03 -2.13 4.20
C ILE A 28 15.15 -3.53 3.58
N LEU A 29 14.35 -4.50 4.05
CA LEU A 29 14.36 -5.86 3.50
C LEU A 29 13.98 -5.86 2.02
N LEU A 30 12.93 -5.14 1.63
CA LEU A 30 12.53 -5.01 0.22
C LEU A 30 13.61 -4.32 -0.62
N LEU A 31 14.29 -3.32 -0.08
CA LEU A 31 15.43 -2.68 -0.74
C LEU A 31 16.61 -3.65 -0.93
N VAL A 32 16.93 -4.47 0.07
CA VAL A 32 17.98 -5.50 -0.03
C VAL A 32 17.62 -6.51 -1.10
N VAL A 33 16.39 -7.02 -1.11
CA VAL A 33 15.91 -7.95 -2.16
C VAL A 33 16.02 -7.30 -3.54
N ALA A 34 15.57 -6.05 -3.69
CA ALA A 34 15.67 -5.33 -4.96
C ALA A 34 17.13 -5.17 -5.43
N LYS A 35 18.06 -4.84 -4.52
CA LYS A 35 19.48 -4.70 -4.83
C LYS A 35 20.14 -6.03 -5.21
N LEU A 36 19.85 -7.10 -4.49
CA LEU A 36 20.34 -8.44 -4.81
C LEU A 36 19.83 -8.90 -6.17
N TRP A 37 18.54 -8.68 -6.46
CA TRP A 37 17.98 -9.03 -7.75
C TRP A 37 18.60 -8.20 -8.89
N LEU A 38 18.83 -6.90 -8.71
CA LEU A 38 19.56 -6.09 -9.70
C LEU A 38 20.98 -6.62 -9.94
N GLN A 39 21.68 -7.04 -8.88
CA GLN A 39 23.06 -7.52 -8.97
C GLN A 39 23.16 -8.89 -9.66
N PHE A 40 22.29 -9.84 -9.30
CA PHE A 40 22.39 -11.23 -9.77
C PHE A 40 21.50 -11.53 -10.99
N GLY A 41 20.47 -10.74 -11.24
CA GLY A 41 19.51 -10.97 -12.32
C GLY A 41 19.89 -10.31 -13.65
N ALA A 42 20.98 -9.54 -13.71
CA ALA A 42 21.36 -8.73 -14.89
C ALA A 42 20.21 -7.83 -15.40
N VAL A 43 19.37 -7.36 -14.49
CA VAL A 43 18.18 -6.55 -14.80
C VAL A 43 18.52 -5.07 -14.75
N SER A 44 17.98 -4.28 -15.67
CA SER A 44 18.06 -2.82 -15.61
C SER A 44 16.90 -2.24 -14.80
N LEU A 45 17.23 -1.40 -13.81
CA LEU A 45 16.25 -0.65 -13.03
C LEU A 45 15.42 0.28 -13.93
N LEU A 46 14.09 0.29 -13.76
CA LEU A 46 13.24 1.28 -14.42
C LEU A 46 13.62 2.69 -13.95
N LYS A 47 13.87 3.58 -14.91
CA LYS A 47 14.42 4.92 -14.63
C LYS A 47 13.44 5.77 -13.82
N VAL A 48 13.99 6.48 -12.83
CA VAL A 48 13.30 7.60 -12.18
C VAL A 48 13.56 8.85 -13.01
N GLN A 49 12.52 9.40 -13.64
CA GLN A 49 12.63 10.59 -14.48
C GLN A 49 11.81 11.74 -13.90
N TRP A 50 12.47 12.86 -13.64
CA TRP A 50 11.83 14.10 -13.22
C TRP A 50 11.30 14.84 -14.45
N THR A 51 10.06 14.52 -14.84
CA THR A 51 9.37 15.24 -15.91
C THR A 51 8.28 16.13 -15.31
N ARG A 52 7.93 17.23 -16.02
CA ARG A 52 6.90 18.17 -15.57
C ARG A 52 5.54 17.50 -15.32
N LEU A 53 5.27 16.40 -16.04
CA LEU A 53 4.01 15.66 -15.95
C LEU A 53 4.06 14.50 -14.95
N ALA A 54 5.24 14.04 -14.52
CA ALA A 54 5.36 12.87 -13.65
C ALA A 54 4.62 13.05 -12.31
N LEU A 55 4.82 14.21 -11.66
CA LEU A 55 4.15 14.53 -10.40
C LEU A 55 2.62 14.66 -10.54
N PRO A 56 2.07 15.50 -11.44
CA PRO A 56 0.62 15.63 -11.55
C PRO A 56 -0.06 14.35 -12.03
N ILE A 57 0.57 13.55 -12.89
CA ILE A 57 0.04 12.24 -13.29
C ILE A 57 0.02 11.31 -12.07
N GLY A 58 1.12 11.19 -11.33
CA GLY A 58 1.18 10.36 -10.13
C GLY A 58 0.15 10.77 -9.09
N ILE A 59 0.02 12.07 -8.80
CA ILE A 59 -0.99 12.62 -7.89
C ILE A 59 -2.39 12.28 -8.39
N GLY A 60 -2.69 12.51 -9.67
CA GLY A 60 -3.99 12.21 -10.27
C GLY A 60 -4.35 10.73 -10.16
N ILE A 61 -3.40 9.83 -10.42
CA ILE A 61 -3.58 8.39 -10.25
C ILE A 61 -3.83 8.05 -8.78
N GLY A 62 -3.04 8.59 -7.85
CA GLY A 62 -3.21 8.30 -6.41
C GLY A 62 -4.56 8.77 -5.85
N LEU A 63 -5.03 9.94 -6.28
CA LEU A 63 -6.37 10.43 -5.96
C LEU A 63 -7.46 9.55 -6.59
N GLY A 64 -7.25 9.12 -7.85
CA GLY A 64 -8.14 8.18 -8.53
C GLY A 64 -8.25 6.83 -7.82
N ILE A 65 -7.12 6.26 -7.38
CA ILE A 65 -7.09 5.02 -6.59
C ILE A 65 -7.82 5.22 -5.26
N THR A 66 -7.64 6.36 -4.59
CA THR A 66 -8.32 6.65 -3.33
C THR A 66 -9.84 6.76 -3.51
N ALA A 67 -10.29 7.43 -4.57
CA ALA A 67 -11.71 7.53 -4.91
C ALA A 67 -12.30 6.16 -5.27
N ALA A 68 -11.59 5.37 -6.09
CA ALA A 68 -11.99 4.01 -6.43
C ALA A 68 -12.06 3.11 -5.19
N SER A 69 -11.06 3.19 -4.31
CA SER A 69 -11.04 2.45 -3.04
C SER A 69 -12.22 2.83 -2.15
N SER A 70 -12.60 4.11 -2.11
CA SER A 70 -13.78 4.59 -1.39
C SER A 70 -15.08 4.04 -1.98
N LEU A 71 -15.17 3.93 -3.31
CA LEU A 71 -16.33 3.32 -3.98
C LEU A 71 -16.41 1.82 -3.70
N VAL A 72 -15.29 1.09 -3.84
CA VAL A 72 -15.22 -0.34 -3.55
C VAL A 72 -15.53 -0.63 -2.08
N TYR A 73 -15.05 0.21 -1.16
CA TYR A 73 -15.41 0.15 0.25
C TYR A 73 -16.93 0.25 0.47
N ARG A 74 -17.64 1.08 -0.30
CA ARG A 74 -19.11 1.22 -0.21
C ARG A 74 -19.87 0.07 -0.86
N LEU A 75 -19.36 -0.50 -1.94
CA LEU A 75 -20.07 -1.49 -2.75
C LEU A 75 -19.75 -2.94 -2.38
N TRP A 76 -18.59 -3.21 -1.79
CA TRP A 76 -18.12 -4.58 -1.52
C TRP A 76 -17.93 -4.83 -0.01
N PRO A 77 -18.91 -5.43 0.69
CA PRO A 77 -18.85 -5.64 2.14
C PRO A 77 -17.67 -6.48 2.62
N ALA A 78 -17.25 -7.49 1.85
CA ALA A 78 -16.11 -8.33 2.22
C ALA A 78 -14.78 -7.56 2.19
N TYR A 79 -14.60 -6.71 1.16
CA TYR A 79 -13.46 -5.78 1.12
C TYR A 79 -13.52 -4.77 2.25
N ARG A 80 -14.70 -4.17 2.52
CA ARG A 80 -14.89 -3.24 3.66
C ARG A 80 -14.37 -3.85 4.96
N LYS A 81 -14.87 -5.04 5.33
CA LYS A 81 -14.46 -5.75 6.54
C LYS A 81 -12.95 -5.98 6.59
N SER A 82 -12.35 -6.33 5.46
CA SER A 82 -10.91 -6.61 5.40
C SER A 82 -10.07 -5.34 5.51
N ALA A 83 -10.49 -4.28 4.83
CA ALA A 83 -9.88 -2.96 4.91
C ALA A 83 -9.98 -2.39 6.33
N ASP A 84 -11.11 -2.54 7.03
CA ASP A 84 -11.27 -2.08 8.40
C ASP A 84 -10.28 -2.74 9.36
N VAL A 85 -10.07 -4.06 9.23
CA VAL A 85 -9.09 -4.80 10.03
C VAL A 85 -7.68 -4.29 9.75
N TYR A 86 -7.29 -4.21 8.47
CA TYR A 86 -5.97 -3.75 8.06
C TYR A 86 -5.70 -2.31 8.51
N LEU A 87 -6.61 -1.39 8.19
CA LEU A 87 -6.49 0.03 8.53
C LEU A 87 -6.50 0.23 10.04
N ALA A 88 -7.30 -0.51 10.81
CA ALA A 88 -7.27 -0.42 12.26
C ALA A 88 -5.93 -0.89 12.84
N LEU A 89 -5.36 -1.99 12.33
CA LEU A 89 -4.08 -2.53 12.77
C LEU A 89 -2.93 -1.55 12.51
N VAL A 90 -2.91 -0.93 11.34
CA VAL A 90 -1.84 -0.02 10.92
C VAL A 90 -2.05 1.40 11.46
N LEU A 91 -3.26 1.95 11.39
CA LEU A 91 -3.48 3.36 11.68
C LEU A 91 -3.78 3.66 13.14
N LYS A 92 -4.43 2.78 13.91
CA LYS A 92 -4.76 3.08 15.32
C LYS A 92 -3.51 3.45 16.15
N PRO A 93 -2.37 2.74 16.08
CA PRO A 93 -1.19 3.06 16.89
C PRO A 93 -0.46 4.35 16.45
N LEU A 94 -0.65 4.78 15.20
CA LEU A 94 0.11 5.88 14.61
C LEU A 94 -0.46 7.27 14.97
N LEU A 95 0.42 8.25 15.13
CA LEU A 95 0.06 9.65 15.24
C LEU A 95 0.04 10.32 13.85
N TRP A 96 -0.56 11.51 13.77
CA TRP A 96 -0.61 12.31 12.54
C TRP A 96 0.75 12.49 11.85
N PRO A 97 1.85 12.82 12.55
CA PRO A 97 3.15 12.96 11.91
C PRO A 97 3.70 11.64 11.35
N ASP A 98 3.25 10.48 11.84
CA ASP A 98 3.76 9.18 11.39
C ASP A 98 3.21 8.80 10.01
N LEU A 99 2.10 9.41 9.57
CA LEU A 99 1.48 9.12 8.29
C LEU A 99 2.41 9.42 7.10
N ILE A 100 3.36 10.35 7.27
CA ILE A 100 4.37 10.61 6.25
C ILE A 100 5.30 9.40 6.07
N TRP A 101 5.68 8.71 7.15
CA TRP A 101 6.50 7.50 7.08
C TRP A 101 5.70 6.32 6.52
N LEU A 102 4.41 6.23 6.86
CA LEU A 102 3.48 5.26 6.28
C LEU A 102 3.28 5.44 4.78
N ALA A 103 3.31 6.67 4.29
CA ALA A 103 3.22 6.94 2.87
C ALA A 103 4.55 6.70 2.15
N LEU A 104 5.65 7.25 2.69
CA LEU A 104 6.96 7.24 2.03
C LEU A 104 7.62 5.87 2.01
N LEU A 105 7.63 5.13 3.13
CA LEU A 105 8.41 3.90 3.23
C LEU A 105 7.89 2.84 2.26
N PRO A 106 6.60 2.44 2.28
CA PRO A 106 6.05 1.46 1.33
C PRO A 106 6.07 2.01 -0.10
N GLY A 107 5.65 3.26 -0.30
CA GLY A 107 5.57 3.87 -1.63
C GLY A 107 6.92 3.96 -2.36
N LEU A 108 8.03 4.05 -1.63
CA LEU A 108 9.38 3.96 -2.19
C LEU A 108 9.84 2.50 -2.32
N SER A 109 9.81 1.73 -1.24
CA SER A 109 10.44 0.40 -1.22
C SER A 109 9.69 -0.63 -2.07
N GLU A 110 8.36 -0.62 -2.03
CA GLU A 110 7.54 -1.56 -2.78
C GLU A 110 7.57 -1.21 -4.27
N GLU A 111 7.41 0.05 -4.66
CA GLU A 111 7.48 0.42 -6.07
C GLU A 111 8.87 0.18 -6.66
N LEU A 112 9.94 0.41 -5.89
CA LEU A 112 11.28 0.05 -6.30
C LEU A 112 11.39 -1.46 -6.60
N LEU A 113 10.90 -2.32 -5.71
CA LEU A 113 10.96 -3.77 -5.91
C LEU A 113 10.06 -4.23 -7.06
N PHE A 114 8.77 -3.89 -7.01
CA PHE A 114 7.79 -4.45 -7.93
C PHE A 114 7.84 -3.80 -9.31
N ARG A 115 7.96 -2.47 -9.40
CA ARG A 115 7.89 -1.72 -10.68
C ARG A 115 9.28 -1.35 -11.17
N GLY A 116 10.19 -1.08 -10.25
CA GLY A 116 11.58 -0.76 -10.55
C GLY A 116 12.40 -1.97 -10.97
N VAL A 117 12.17 -3.14 -10.36
CA VAL A 117 13.01 -4.34 -10.57
C VAL A 117 12.23 -5.52 -11.17
N MET A 118 11.19 -6.01 -10.51
CA MET A 118 10.48 -7.23 -10.92
C MET A 118 9.80 -7.06 -12.29
N LEU A 119 9.10 -5.95 -12.51
CA LEU A 119 8.42 -5.67 -13.78
C LEU A 119 9.40 -5.62 -14.98
N PRO A 120 10.55 -4.93 -14.89
CA PRO A 120 11.61 -5.04 -15.90
C PRO A 120 12.23 -6.44 -16.03
N ALA A 121 12.49 -7.12 -14.90
CA ALA A 121 13.08 -8.46 -14.88
C ALA A 121 12.24 -9.49 -15.65
N LEU A 122 10.92 -9.33 -15.59
CA LEU A 122 9.94 -10.19 -16.27
C LEU A 122 9.61 -9.72 -17.70
N GLY A 123 10.23 -8.62 -18.16
CA GLY A 123 10.22 -8.23 -19.57
C GLY A 123 9.30 -7.07 -19.97
N LEU A 124 8.87 -6.22 -19.03
CA LEU A 124 8.11 -4.98 -19.32
C LEU A 124 6.86 -5.19 -20.21
N ASN A 125 6.16 -6.29 -20.03
CA ASN A 125 5.03 -6.69 -20.86
C ASN A 125 3.79 -6.98 -20.00
N ILE A 126 2.67 -7.34 -20.64
CA ILE A 126 1.41 -7.64 -19.95
C ILE A 126 1.55 -8.84 -18.99
N PRO A 127 2.19 -9.97 -19.34
CA PRO A 127 2.48 -11.02 -18.37
C PRO A 127 3.24 -10.53 -17.13
N ALA A 128 4.30 -9.73 -17.31
CA ALA A 128 5.06 -9.14 -16.23
C ALA A 128 4.22 -8.22 -15.33
N LEU A 129 3.32 -7.43 -15.94
CA LEU A 129 2.34 -6.61 -15.22
C LEU A 129 1.44 -7.46 -14.33
N LEU A 130 0.86 -8.54 -14.89
CA LEU A 130 -0.03 -9.43 -14.14
C LEU A 130 0.71 -10.09 -12.97
N VAL A 131 1.89 -10.68 -13.23
CA VAL A 131 2.67 -11.38 -12.20
C VAL A 131 3.10 -10.43 -11.08
N SER A 132 3.71 -9.27 -11.43
CA SER A 132 4.15 -8.30 -10.42
C SER A 132 3.00 -7.75 -9.58
N SER A 133 1.82 -7.57 -10.17
CA SER A 133 0.62 -7.09 -9.47
C SER A 133 0.02 -8.15 -8.55
N ILE A 134 0.02 -9.43 -8.95
CA ILE A 134 -0.41 -10.54 -8.10
C ILE A 134 0.54 -10.67 -6.92
N CYS A 135 1.86 -10.64 -7.13
CA CYS A 135 2.84 -10.66 -6.04
C CYS A 135 2.65 -9.49 -5.08
N PHE A 136 2.34 -8.29 -5.60
CA PHE A 136 2.00 -7.13 -4.78
C PHE A 136 0.76 -7.38 -3.92
N GLY A 137 -0.32 -7.93 -4.49
CA GLY A 137 -1.52 -8.27 -3.72
C GLY A 137 -1.28 -9.36 -2.67
N VAL A 138 -0.49 -10.38 -2.99
CA VAL A 138 -0.11 -11.45 -2.04
C VAL A 138 0.69 -10.89 -0.86
N LEU A 139 1.58 -9.91 -1.09
CA LEU A 139 2.30 -9.23 -0.01
C LEU A 139 1.34 -8.57 1.02
N HIS A 140 0.16 -8.16 0.57
CA HIS A 140 -0.84 -7.50 1.41
C HIS A 140 -1.80 -8.47 2.12
N LEU A 141 -1.61 -9.78 1.96
CA LEU A 141 -2.42 -10.79 2.64
C LEU A 141 -1.94 -10.95 4.10
N SER A 142 -2.61 -10.29 5.04
CA SER A 142 -2.30 -10.36 6.48
C SER A 142 -2.97 -11.54 7.21
N GLY A 143 -3.65 -12.42 6.47
CA GLY A 143 -4.36 -13.59 6.96
C GLY A 143 -5.29 -14.13 5.89
N ILE A 144 -5.65 -15.42 5.93
CA ILE A 144 -6.44 -16.03 4.85
C ILE A 144 -7.84 -15.42 4.72
N GLN A 145 -8.40 -14.90 5.81
CA GLN A 145 -9.68 -14.18 5.81
C GLN A 145 -9.61 -12.79 5.15
N GLN A 146 -8.39 -12.24 4.95
CA GLN A 146 -8.15 -10.92 4.37
C GLN A 146 -7.94 -10.95 2.84
N TRP A 147 -8.27 -12.07 2.19
CA TRP A 147 -8.18 -12.21 0.72
C TRP A 147 -8.89 -11.10 -0.08
N PRO A 148 -10.02 -10.50 0.33
CA PRO A 148 -10.64 -9.42 -0.44
C PRO A 148 -9.72 -8.19 -0.53
N TYR A 149 -8.98 -7.91 0.54
CA TYR A 149 -7.99 -6.83 0.56
C TYR A 149 -6.83 -7.14 -0.39
N ALA A 150 -6.32 -8.37 -0.39
CA ALA A 150 -5.27 -8.81 -1.33
C ALA A 150 -5.71 -8.72 -2.81
N ILE A 151 -6.98 -9.01 -3.12
CA ILE A 151 -7.52 -8.83 -4.48
C ILE A 151 -7.55 -7.35 -4.85
N TRP A 152 -8.03 -6.48 -3.96
CA TRP A 152 -8.04 -5.04 -4.25
C TRP A 152 -6.62 -4.49 -4.36
N ALA A 153 -5.69 -4.93 -3.52
CA ALA A 153 -4.27 -4.59 -3.62
C ALA A 153 -3.67 -5.08 -4.95
N THR A 154 -4.08 -6.26 -5.46
CA THR A 154 -3.70 -6.73 -6.81
C THR A 154 -4.19 -5.75 -7.88
N ALA A 155 -5.45 -5.28 -7.79
CA ALA A 155 -6.00 -4.30 -8.73
C ALA A 155 -5.27 -2.95 -8.69
N ILE A 156 -4.96 -2.44 -7.49
CA ILE A 156 -4.08 -1.27 -7.31
C ILE A 156 -2.72 -1.54 -7.95
N GLY A 157 -2.17 -2.73 -7.74
CA GLY A 157 -0.91 -3.14 -8.32
C GLY A 157 -0.92 -3.10 -9.85
N LEU A 158 -2.04 -3.47 -10.48
CA LEU A 158 -2.22 -3.37 -11.93
C LEU A 158 -2.23 -1.91 -12.39
N ILE A 159 -2.89 -1.01 -11.66
CA ILE A 159 -2.93 0.42 -11.98
C ILE A 159 -1.52 1.03 -11.89
N LEU A 160 -0.80 0.75 -10.80
CA LEU A 160 0.57 1.24 -10.60
C LEU A 160 1.53 0.66 -11.64
N GLY A 161 1.46 -0.65 -11.89
CA GLY A 161 2.28 -1.31 -12.91
C GLY A 161 1.97 -0.81 -14.32
N TYR A 162 0.70 -0.60 -14.66
CA TYR A 162 0.31 -0.03 -15.95
C TYR A 162 0.82 1.41 -16.10
N SER A 163 0.77 2.22 -15.04
CA SER A 163 1.34 3.56 -15.05
C SER A 163 2.86 3.55 -15.31
N ALA A 164 3.57 2.58 -14.75
CA ALA A 164 5.00 2.38 -14.98
C ALA A 164 5.28 1.98 -16.43
N LEU A 165 4.52 1.03 -16.99
CA LEU A 165 4.66 0.59 -18.39
C LEU A 165 4.32 1.72 -19.38
N GLY A 166 3.21 2.41 -19.17
CA GLY A 166 2.73 3.45 -20.07
C GLY A 166 3.60 4.70 -20.09
N THR A 167 4.25 5.02 -18.96
CA THR A 167 5.12 6.21 -18.85
C THR A 167 6.60 5.91 -18.98
N GLY A 168 7.03 4.66 -18.81
CA GLY A 168 8.44 4.28 -18.72
C GLY A 168 9.17 4.95 -17.55
N ASN A 169 8.44 5.41 -16.53
CA ASN A 169 8.96 6.24 -15.47
C ASN A 169 8.52 5.74 -14.09
N LEU A 170 9.49 5.33 -13.27
CA LEU A 170 9.25 4.83 -11.92
C LEU A 170 8.75 5.91 -10.95
N LEU A 171 9.00 7.19 -11.23
CA LEU A 171 8.52 8.28 -10.36
C LEU A 171 6.98 8.34 -10.29
N VAL A 172 6.30 8.01 -11.39
CA VAL A 172 4.84 8.09 -11.49
C VAL A 172 4.14 7.14 -10.51
N PRO A 173 4.40 5.82 -10.52
CA PRO A 173 3.80 4.91 -9.54
C PRO A 173 4.26 5.19 -8.10
N ILE A 174 5.52 5.62 -7.88
CA ILE A 174 5.99 6.02 -6.53
C ILE A 174 5.10 7.13 -5.97
N VAL A 175 4.89 8.20 -6.72
CA VAL A 175 4.06 9.34 -6.28
C VAL A 175 2.61 8.90 -6.11
N ALA A 176 2.07 8.10 -7.03
CA ALA A 176 0.70 7.60 -6.92
C ALA A 176 0.48 6.76 -5.65
N HIS A 177 1.43 5.89 -5.31
CA HIS A 177 1.36 5.06 -4.11
C HIS A 177 1.48 5.92 -2.84
N ILE A 178 2.47 6.82 -2.76
CA ILE A 178 2.63 7.75 -1.62
C ILE A 178 1.35 8.56 -1.40
N VAL A 179 0.77 9.14 -2.47
CA VAL A 179 -0.46 9.93 -2.40
C VAL A 179 -1.63 9.08 -1.95
N THR A 180 -1.78 7.86 -2.47
CA THR A 180 -2.84 6.93 -2.06
C THR A 180 -2.77 6.65 -0.57
N ASN A 181 -1.60 6.29 -0.05
CA ASN A 181 -1.42 5.96 1.36
C ASN A 181 -1.65 7.18 2.25
N LEU A 182 -1.11 8.34 1.87
CA LEU A 182 -1.26 9.55 2.65
C LEU A 182 -2.72 10.00 2.74
N VAL A 183 -3.42 10.08 1.60
CA VAL A 183 -4.80 10.57 1.55
C VAL A 183 -5.74 9.58 2.25
N SER A 184 -5.64 8.28 1.95
CA SER A 184 -6.49 7.28 2.61
C SER A 184 -6.28 7.23 4.13
N SER A 185 -5.03 7.33 4.59
CA SER A 185 -4.72 7.35 6.03
C SER A 185 -5.25 8.61 6.72
N CYS A 186 -5.12 9.77 6.09
CA CYS A 186 -5.70 11.02 6.60
C CYS A 186 -7.21 10.94 6.68
N LEU A 187 -7.89 10.47 5.61
CA LEU A 187 -9.34 10.31 5.60
C LEU A 187 -9.83 9.38 6.71
N TRP A 188 -9.16 8.24 6.90
CA TRP A 188 -9.50 7.30 7.96
C TRP A 188 -9.30 7.89 9.37
N LYS A 189 -8.22 8.66 9.58
CA LYS A 189 -7.96 9.35 10.86
C LYS A 189 -8.97 10.44 11.16
N LEU A 190 -9.43 11.19 10.16
CA LEU A 190 -10.50 12.19 10.33
C LEU A 190 -11.82 11.54 10.75
N ASP A 191 -12.21 10.46 10.06
CA ASP A 191 -13.45 9.73 10.33
C ASP A 191 -13.42 9.06 11.73
N SER A 192 -12.29 8.45 12.08
CA SER A 192 -12.10 7.80 13.39
C SER A 192 -11.97 8.79 14.55
N GLY A 193 -11.41 9.97 14.31
CA GLY A 193 -11.27 11.03 15.30
C GLY A 193 -12.62 11.68 15.67
N GLY A 194 -13.47 11.95 14.67
CA GLY A 194 -14.80 12.52 14.88
C GLY A 194 -15.74 11.62 15.70
N ASN A 195 -15.57 10.30 15.62
CA ASN A 195 -16.39 9.35 16.37
C ASN A 195 -15.96 9.18 17.84
N SER A 196 -14.81 9.74 18.24
CA SER A 196 -14.32 9.70 19.62
C SER A 196 -14.79 10.89 20.49
N ASP A 197 -15.24 11.98 19.86
CA ASP A 197 -15.76 13.16 20.54
C ASP A 197 -17.29 13.10 20.76
N SER A 198 -18.03 12.31 19.97
CA SER A 198 -19.48 12.11 20.14
C SER A 198 -19.89 11.23 21.33
N LEU A 199 -18.93 10.52 21.95
CA LEU A 199 -19.12 9.71 23.16
C LEU A 199 -18.72 10.45 24.44
N LYS A 200 -18.34 11.74 24.35
CA LYS A 200 -17.94 12.59 25.49
C LYS A 200 -18.95 13.69 25.82
N THR A 201 -20.12 13.70 25.19
CA THR A 201 -21.25 14.62 25.48
C THR A 201 -22.48 13.83 25.86
#